data_AF-A0A6M0RS85-F1
#
_entry.id   AF-A0A6M0RS85-F1
#
_cell.length_a   1.000
_cell.length_b   1.000
_cell.length_c   1.000
_cell.angle_alpha   90.00
_cell.angle_beta   90.00
_cell.angle_gamma   90.00
#
_symmetry.space_group_name_H-M   'P 1'
#
loop_
_entity.id
_entity.type
_entity.pdbx_description
1 polymer ?
#
loop_
_entity_poly.entity_id
_entity_poly.type
_entity_poly.pdbx_seq_one_letter_code
_entity_poly.pdbx_strand_id
1 'polypeptide(L)'
;MLLFASKRQATECLNMSASTLKRYRRSGEWIEGLHWVRINSRCIRYNLELLKDWLHNREDPVAHGRAIAIYQKSLLSNQKRTHKR
;
A
#
# COMPACT_ATOMS: atom_id res chain seq x y z
N MET A 1 6.95 -10.55 -0.91
CA MET A 1 8.11 -9.62 -0.89
C MET A 1 7.53 -8.22 -0.88
N LEU A 2 7.77 -7.42 0.16
CA LEU A 2 7.20 -6.07 0.31
C LEU A 2 7.82 -5.13 -0.73
N LEU A 3 7.16 -4.97 -1.87
CA LEU A 3 7.68 -4.20 -3.00
C LEU A 3 7.00 -2.84 -3.07
N PHE A 4 7.71 -1.84 -2.58
CA PHE A 4 7.37 -0.44 -2.80
C PHE A 4 7.71 -0.05 -4.23
N ALA A 5 6.68 0.24 -5.01
CA ALA A 5 6.79 0.52 -6.44
C ALA A 5 6.94 2.01 -6.74
N SER A 6 7.65 2.32 -7.82
CA SER A 6 7.69 3.66 -8.40
C SER A 6 6.33 4.08 -8.96
N LYS A 7 6.18 5.38 -9.26
CA LYS A 7 4.99 5.91 -9.94
C LYS A 7 4.68 5.16 -11.24
N ARG A 8 5.70 4.89 -12.06
CA ARG A 8 5.54 4.20 -13.36
C ARG A 8 5.02 2.77 -13.17
N GLN A 9 5.65 2.02 -12.27
CA GLN A 9 5.20 0.67 -11.96
C GLN A 9 3.78 0.65 -11.39
N ALA A 10 3.41 1.62 -10.54
CA ALA A 10 2.05 1.72 -10.01
C ALA A 10 1.02 2.04 -11.10
N THR A 11 1.33 2.93 -12.04
CA THR A 11 0.43 3.23 -13.15
C THR A 11 0.21 2.02 -14.05
N GLU A 12 1.29 1.30 -14.37
CA GLU A 12 1.23 0.08 -15.19
C GLU A 12 0.47 -1.04 -14.47
N CYS A 13 0.75 -1.24 -13.18
CA CYS A 13 0.21 -2.37 -12.43
C CYS A 13 -1.25 -2.20 -12.01
N LEU A 14 -1.70 -0.97 -11.72
CA LEU A 14 -3.07 -0.67 -11.33
C LEU A 14 -3.94 -0.25 -12.53
N ASN A 15 -3.36 -0.14 -13.73
CA ASN A 15 -4.01 0.41 -14.92
C ASN A 15 -4.67 1.78 -14.66
N MET A 16 -3.94 2.66 -13.96
CA MET A 16 -4.40 3.99 -13.58
C MET A 16 -3.42 5.06 -14.05
N SER A 17 -3.93 6.23 -14.43
CA SER A 17 -3.08 7.36 -14.78
C SER A 17 -2.35 7.92 -13.54
N ALA A 18 -1.22 8.58 -13.77
CA ALA A 18 -0.48 9.26 -12.69
C ALA A 18 -1.31 10.35 -12.00
N SER A 19 -2.22 11.00 -12.72
CA SER A 19 -3.16 11.98 -12.17
C SER A 19 -4.17 11.32 -11.23
N THR A 20 -4.69 10.14 -11.57
CA THR A 20 -5.56 9.35 -10.69
C THR A 20 -4.84 8.92 -9.41
N LEU A 21 -3.61 8.41 -9.50
CA LEU A 21 -2.80 8.09 -8.30
C LEU A 21 -2.59 9.32 -7.42
N LYS A 22 -2.34 10.49 -8.02
CA LYS A 22 -2.19 11.76 -7.28
C LYS A 22 -3.51 12.18 -6.62
N ARG A 23 -4.65 11.97 -7.28
CA ARG A 23 -5.98 12.26 -6.72
C ARG A 23 -6.23 11.45 -5.46
N TYR A 24 -6.08 10.13 -5.51
CA TYR A 24 -6.34 9.27 -4.35
C TYR A 24 -5.42 9.57 -3.15
N ARG A 25 -4.15 9.91 -3.41
CA ARG A 25 -3.25 10.37 -2.33
C ARG A 25 -3.67 11.71 -1.72
N ARG A 26 -4.29 12.60 -2.49
CA ARG A 26 -4.72 13.93 -2.02
C ARG A 26 -6.12 13.94 -1.42
N SER A 27 -7.01 13.03 -1.83
CA SER A 27 -8.36 12.92 -1.30
C SER A 27 -8.41 12.31 0.11
N GLY A 28 -7.33 11.62 0.52
CA GLY A 28 -7.28 10.91 1.79
C GLY A 28 -7.80 9.47 1.72
N GLU A 29 -8.29 9.02 0.55
CA GLU A 29 -8.64 7.61 0.31
C GLU A 29 -7.42 6.69 0.52
N TRP A 30 -6.22 7.17 0.16
CA TRP A 30 -4.97 6.45 0.40
C TRP A 30 -4.15 7.07 1.52
N ILE A 31 -4.06 6.33 2.61
CA ILE A 31 -3.28 6.65 3.81
C ILE A 31 -1.75 6.63 3.53
N GLU A 32 -1.08 7.74 3.86
CA GLU A 32 0.40 7.85 3.85
C GLU A 32 1.01 6.98 4.96
N GLY A 33 2.15 6.35 4.68
CA GLY A 33 2.77 5.35 5.57
C GLY A 33 2.27 3.92 5.33
N LEU A 34 1.14 3.75 4.64
CA LEU A 34 0.50 2.45 4.42
C LEU A 34 0.35 2.11 2.93
N HIS A 35 -0.47 2.88 2.22
CA HIS A 35 -0.72 2.69 0.79
C HIS A 35 0.40 3.29 -0.07
N TRP A 36 1.03 4.34 0.45
CA TRP A 36 2.15 5.02 -0.19
C TRP A 36 3.03 5.64 0.87
N VAL A 37 4.28 5.87 0.52
CA VAL A 37 5.27 6.51 1.40
C VAL A 37 5.99 7.62 0.66
N ARG A 38 6.27 8.70 1.38
CA ARG A 38 7.18 9.75 0.92
C ARG A 38 8.58 9.45 1.44
N ILE A 39 9.50 9.17 0.52
CA ILE A 39 10.92 8.96 0.87
C ILE A 39 11.62 10.31 1.02
N ASN A 40 11.27 11.28 0.18
CA ASN A 40 11.69 12.68 0.28
C ASN A 40 10.71 13.59 -0.49
N SER A 41 10.98 14.88 -0.57
CA SER A 41 10.10 15.86 -1.25
C SER A 41 9.78 15.52 -2.71
N ARG A 42 10.62 14.75 -3.39
CA ARG A 42 10.49 14.38 -4.82
C ARG A 42 10.19 12.89 -5.05
N CYS A 43 10.31 12.05 -4.02
CA CYS A 43 10.30 10.60 -4.17
C CYS A 43 9.16 9.98 -3.38
N ILE A 44 8.20 9.41 -4.11
CA ILE A 44 7.06 8.68 -3.57
C ILE A 44 7.15 7.22 -4.01
N ARG A 45 6.74 6.31 -3.15
CA ARG A 45 6.56 4.88 -3.47
C ARG A 45 5.18 4.40 -3.07
N TYR A 46 4.70 3.39 -3.78
CA TYR A 46 3.35 2.83 -3.63
C TYR A 46 3.44 1.38 -3.15
N ASN A 47 2.59 1.02 -2.20
CA ASN A 47 2.44 -0.35 -1.73
C ASN A 47 1.44 -1.07 -2.65
N LEU A 48 1.94 -1.76 -3.67
CA LEU A 48 1.08 -2.37 -4.69
C LEU A 48 0.17 -3.46 -4.14
N GLU A 49 0.60 -4.17 -3.10
CA GLU A 49 -0.18 -5.25 -2.49
C GLU A 49 -1.48 -4.69 -1.90
N LEU A 50 -1.36 -3.69 -1.01
CA LEU A 50 -2.53 -3.05 -0.41
C LEU A 50 -3.35 -2.26 -1.42
N LEU A 51 -2.72 -1.63 -2.41
CA LEU A 51 -3.48 -0.88 -3.43
C LEU A 51 -4.28 -1.77 -4.36
N LYS A 52 -3.79 -2.99 -4.66
CA LYS A 52 -4.57 -3.98 -5.40
C LYS A 52 -5.73 -4.49 -4.56
N ASP A 53 -5.49 -4.83 -3.30
CA ASP A 53 -6.55 -5.26 -2.40
C ASP A 53 -7.63 -4.17 -2.24
N TRP A 54 -7.20 -2.92 -2.02
CA TRP A 54 -8.09 -1.76 -1.96
C TRP A 54 -8.95 -1.62 -3.22
N LEU A 55 -8.39 -1.89 -4.40
CA LEU A 55 -9.14 -1.81 -5.65
C LEU A 55 -10.22 -2.90 -5.76
N HIS A 56 -9.93 -4.12 -5.28
CA HIS A 56 -10.90 -5.22 -5.27
C HIS A 56 -11.98 -5.01 -4.20
N ASN A 57 -11.59 -4.48 -3.03
CA ASN A 57 -12.46 -4.30 -1.87
C ASN A 57 -12.89 -2.84 -1.70
N ARG A 58 -12.95 -2.06 -2.78
CA ARG A 58 -13.18 -0.60 -2.69
C ARG A 58 -14.52 -0.26 -2.02
N GLU A 59 -15.52 -1.11 -2.21
CA GLU A 59 -16.85 -0.99 -1.62
C GLU A 59 -16.99 -1.76 -0.29
N ASP A 60 -15.95 -2.50 0.11
CA ASP A 60 -15.88 -3.23 1.38
C ASP A 60 -14.65 -2.78 2.21
N PRO A 61 -14.77 -1.65 2.94
CA PRO A 61 -13.68 -1.15 3.76
C PRO A 61 -13.32 -2.10 4.91
N VAL A 62 -14.22 -3.00 5.33
CA VAL A 62 -13.96 -3.97 6.40
C VAL A 62 -13.02 -5.06 5.90
N ALA A 63 -13.28 -5.60 4.70
CA ALA A 63 -12.37 -6.55 4.05
C ALA A 63 -10.98 -5.93 3.85
N HIS A 64 -10.92 -4.70 3.35
CA HIS A 64 -9.66 -4.00 3.17
C HIS A 64 -8.92 -3.77 4.50
N GLY A 65 -9.65 -3.45 5.57
CA GLY A 65 -9.09 -3.34 6.93
C GLY A 65 -8.41 -4.65 7.41
N ARG A 66 -8.95 -5.82 7.04
CA ARG A 66 -8.33 -7.11 7.35
C ARG A 66 -7.02 -7.30 6.57
N ALA A 67 -6.98 -6.92 5.30
CA ALA A 67 -5.76 -6.96 4.50
C ALA A 67 -4.65 -6.08 5.09
N ILE A 68 -5.00 -4.88 5.56
CA ILE A 68 -4.09 -3.99 6.29
C ILE A 68 -3.53 -4.67 7.54
N ALA A 69 -4.38 -5.29 8.36
CA ALA A 69 -3.94 -5.96 9.58
C ALA A 69 -2.99 -7.15 9.29
N ILE A 70 -3.26 -7.91 8.22
CA ILE A 70 -2.37 -9.00 7.77
C ILE A 70 -1.04 -8.43 7.30
N TYR A 71 -1.06 -7.39 6.47
CA TYR A 71 0.14 -6.69 6.01
C TYR A 71 0.99 -6.21 7.18
N GLN A 72 0.38 -5.55 8.17
CA GLN A 72 1.10 -5.05 9.35
C GLN A 72 1.72 -6.18 10.17
N LYS A 73 1.02 -7.31 10.34
CA LYS A 73 1.56 -8.49 11.04
C LYS A 73 2.72 -9.14 10.30
N SER A 74 2.78 -9.03 8.97
CA SER A 74 3.86 -9.60 8.17
C SER A 74 5.15 -8.77 8.20
N LEU A 75 5.08 -7.50 8.62
CA LEU A 75 6.25 -6.62 8.74
C LEU A 75 7.26 -7.20 9.73
N LEU A 76 8.55 -7.13 9.38
CA LEU A 76 9.66 -7.62 10.23
C LEU A 76 9.60 -7.07 11.67
N SER A 77 9.14 -5.82 11.84
CA SER A 77 8.97 -5.19 13.16
C SER A 77 7.95 -5.90 14.05
N ASN A 78 6.98 -6.60 13.44
CA ASN A 78 5.86 -7.25 14.12
C ASN A 78 5.93 -8.78 14.06
N GLN A 79 6.93 -9.33 13.36
CA GLN A 79 7.19 -10.76 13.37
C GLN A 79 7.64 -11.17 14.78
N LYS A 80 6.85 -12.05 15.42
CA LYS A 80 7.23 -12.61 16.71
C LYS A 80 8.57 -13.32 16.56
N ARG A 81 9.52 -13.05 17.45
CA ARG A 81 10.76 -13.82 17.55
C ARG A 81 10.37 -15.27 17.79
N THR A 82 10.50 -16.11 16.77
CA THR A 82 10.45 -17.56 16.95
C THR A 82 11.67 -17.94 17.77
N HIS A 83 11.49 -18.06 19.09
CA HIS A 83 12.40 -18.83 19.91
C HIS A 83 12.33 -20.27 19.39
N LYS A 84 13.27 -20.64 18.52
CA LYS A 84 13.54 -22.06 18.24
C LYS A 84 14.04 -22.65 19.56
N ARG A 85 13.23 -23.52 20.14
CA ARG A 85 13.62 -24.38 21.25
C ARG A 85 14.45 -25.54 20.71
#